data_AF-A0A6G9S9G0-F1
#
_entry.id   AF-A0A6G9S9G0-F1
#
_cell.length_a   1.000
_cell.length_b   1.000
_cell.length_c   1.000
_cell.angle_alpha   90.00
_cell.angle_beta   90.00
_cell.angle_gamma   90.00
#
_symmetry.space_group_name_H-M   'P 1'
#
loop_
_entity.id
_entity.type
_entity.pdbx_description
1 polymer ?
#
loop_
_entity_poly.entity_id
_entity_poly.type
_entity_poly.pdbx_seq_one_letter_code
_entity_poly.pdbx_strand_id
1 'polypeptide(L)'
;MVNIFPPIPFSKFKIGKWGSKIEDEKWISTQPITTTTAAAMQIVASVPRIAYCRPNLIKYSQFKFILRDGTVVRTWTSPLFGDDYIFLADPDGKMIYGGFVWKYKELLKDAIELIRRSFT
;
A
#
# COMPACT_ATOMS: atom_id res chain seq x y z
N MET A 1 8.49 -16.44 -13.16
CA MET A 1 8.30 -16.78 -11.74
C MET A 1 6.81 -17.07 -11.54
N VAL A 2 6.48 -18.26 -11.06
CA VAL A 2 5.09 -18.66 -10.82
C VAL A 2 4.66 -18.04 -9.50
N ASN A 3 3.58 -17.25 -9.51
CA ASN A 3 3.08 -16.59 -8.31
C ASN A 3 2.46 -17.66 -7.40
N ILE A 4 3.08 -17.95 -6.25
CA ILE A 4 2.78 -19.12 -5.39
C ILE A 4 1.54 -18.88 -4.50
N PHE A 5 0.91 -17.71 -4.59
CA PHE A 5 -0.31 -17.39 -3.85
C PHE A 5 -1.48 -17.16 -4.83
N PRO A 6 -2.64 -17.81 -4.62
CA PRO A 6 -3.83 -17.48 -5.39
C PRO A 6 -4.16 -15.99 -5.18
N PRO A 7 -4.62 -15.28 -6.23
CA PRO A 7 -4.98 -13.88 -6.12
C PRO A 7 -6.01 -13.69 -5.00
N ILE A 8 -5.76 -12.74 -4.11
CA ILE A 8 -6.61 -12.45 -2.97
C ILE A 8 -7.89 -11.81 -3.52
N PRO A 9 -9.10 -12.32 -3.18
CA PRO A 9 -10.33 -11.70 -3.64
C PRO A 9 -10.41 -10.23 -3.22
N PHE A 10 -10.80 -9.33 -4.14
CA PHE A 10 -10.87 -7.88 -3.85
C PHE A 10 -11.77 -7.54 -2.65
N SER A 11 -12.78 -8.36 -2.36
CA SER A 11 -13.64 -8.23 -1.18
C SER A 11 -12.91 -8.41 0.16
N LYS A 12 -11.69 -8.96 0.17
CA LYS A 12 -10.84 -9.07 1.36
C LYS A 12 -9.98 -7.82 1.58
N PHE A 13 -9.94 -6.90 0.62
CA PHE A 13 -9.17 -5.69 0.75
C PHE A 13 -9.91 -4.65 1.60
N LYS A 14 -9.21 -4.07 2.58
CA LYS A 14 -9.75 -3.00 3.42
C LYS A 14 -9.35 -1.67 2.81
N ILE A 15 -10.27 -1.13 2.03
CA ILE A 15 -10.12 0.07 1.23
C ILE A 15 -11.09 1.12 1.76
N GLY A 16 -10.73 2.39 1.64
CA GLY A 16 -11.61 3.47 2.03
C GLY A 16 -11.78 3.58 3.54
N LYS A 17 -13.03 3.70 4.01
CA LYS A 17 -13.38 4.06 5.39
C LYS A 17 -13.17 2.94 6.44
N TRP A 18 -12.47 1.86 6.08
CA TRP A 18 -12.36 0.70 6.95
C TRP A 18 -11.52 1.01 8.20
N GLY A 19 -12.14 0.92 9.38
CA GLY A 19 -11.48 1.20 10.66
C GLY A 19 -10.96 2.64 10.82
N SER A 20 -11.38 3.53 9.92
CA SER A 20 -10.96 4.93 9.88
C SER A 20 -11.88 5.79 10.71
N LYS A 21 -11.34 6.83 11.34
CA LYS A 21 -12.16 7.85 11.99
C LYS A 21 -12.64 8.88 10.96
N ILE A 22 -13.59 9.73 11.34
CA ILE A 22 -14.12 10.78 10.46
C ILE A 22 -12.99 11.70 9.97
N GLU A 23 -12.02 12.02 10.82
CA GLU A 23 -10.86 12.84 10.45
C GLU A 23 -9.92 12.20 9.42
N ASP A 24 -10.02 10.88 9.22
CA ASP A 24 -9.19 10.13 8.28
C ASP A 24 -9.76 10.17 6.86
N GLU A 25 -11.03 10.55 6.67
CA GLU A 25 -11.71 10.56 5.37
C GLU A 25 -11.02 11.44 4.33
N LYS A 26 -10.41 12.55 4.75
CA LYS A 26 -9.66 13.43 3.85
C LYS A 26 -8.43 12.77 3.23
N TRP A 27 -7.92 11.71 3.86
CA TRP A 27 -6.75 10.95 3.42
C TRP A 27 -7.13 9.72 2.58
N ILE A 28 -8.42 9.49 2.34
CA ILE A 28 -8.90 8.35 1.57
C ILE A 28 -9.13 8.79 0.13
N SER A 29 -8.53 8.05 -0.80
CA SER A 29 -8.80 8.26 -2.22
C SER A 29 -10.21 7.80 -2.56
N THR A 30 -10.88 8.59 -3.40
CA THR A 30 -12.17 8.24 -4.02
C THR A 30 -11.99 7.88 -5.49
N GLN A 31 -10.75 7.85 -5.99
CA GLN A 31 -10.46 7.52 -7.37
C GLN A 31 -10.69 6.02 -7.62
N PRO A 32 -11.13 5.63 -8.84
CA PRO A 32 -11.29 4.23 -9.18
C PRO A 32 -9.92 3.52 -9.16
N ILE A 33 -9.92 2.28 -8.65
CA ILE A 33 -8.72 1.44 -8.61
C ILE A 33 -8.46 0.91 -10.02
N THR A 34 -7.30 1.24 -10.58
CA THR A 34 -6.91 0.76 -11.90
C THR A 34 -6.39 -0.68 -11.81
N THR A 35 -6.22 -1.35 -12.96
CA THR A 35 -5.59 -2.67 -13.03
C THR A 35 -4.14 -2.67 -12.50
N THR A 36 -3.39 -1.59 -12.71
CA THR A 36 -2.00 -1.45 -12.23
C THR A 36 -1.97 -1.30 -10.72
N THR A 37 -2.81 -0.42 -10.15
CA THR A 37 -2.96 -0.27 -8.69
C THR A 37 -3.40 -1.60 -8.07
N ALA A 38 -4.40 -2.26 -8.66
CA ALA A 38 -4.92 -3.56 -8.25
C ALA A 38 -3.82 -4.63 -8.19
N ALA A 39 -2.97 -4.71 -9.22
CA ALA A 39 -1.86 -5.67 -9.25
C ALA A 39 -0.80 -5.34 -8.19
N ALA A 40 -0.46 -4.07 -7.98
CA ALA A 40 0.43 -3.65 -6.90
C ALA A 40 -0.13 -4.01 -5.52
N MET A 41 -1.44 -3.81 -5.29
CA MET A 41 -2.11 -4.20 -4.06
C MET A 41 -1.99 -5.70 -3.78
N GLN A 42 -2.12 -6.55 -4.80
CA GLN A 42 -1.95 -8.01 -4.66
C GLN A 42 -0.53 -8.38 -4.22
N ILE A 43 0.50 -7.72 -4.79
CA ILE A 43 1.89 -7.94 -4.39
C ILE A 43 2.10 -7.56 -2.93
N VAL A 44 1.62 -6.40 -2.49
CA VAL A 44 1.73 -5.99 -1.09
C VAL A 44 0.98 -6.95 -0.16
N ALA A 45 -0.23 -7.35 -0.55
CA ALA A 45 -1.08 -8.24 0.26
C ALA A 45 -0.52 -9.67 0.35
N SER A 46 0.38 -10.07 -0.56
CA SER A 46 1.10 -11.35 -0.50
C SER A 46 2.22 -11.37 0.54
N VAL A 47 2.63 -10.22 1.08
CA VAL A 47 3.68 -10.14 2.09
C VAL A 47 3.19 -10.79 3.40
N PRO A 48 3.93 -11.76 3.96
CA PRO A 48 3.53 -12.43 5.19
C PRO A 48 3.28 -11.47 6.34
N ARG A 49 2.13 -11.64 7.01
CA ARG A 49 1.69 -10.81 8.14
C ARG A 49 1.65 -9.30 7.83
N ILE A 50 1.38 -8.93 6.59
CA ILE A 50 1.00 -7.55 6.27
C ILE A 50 -0.31 -7.22 7.00
N ALA A 51 -0.28 -6.15 7.79
CA ALA A 51 -1.45 -5.61 8.46
C ALA A 51 -1.86 -4.30 7.78
N TYR A 52 -3.14 -3.97 7.87
CA TYR A 52 -3.65 -2.73 7.28
C TYR A 52 -3.29 -1.53 8.13
N CYS A 53 -2.81 -0.46 7.50
CA CYS A 53 -2.52 0.79 8.20
C CYS A 53 -3.69 1.77 8.13
N ARG A 54 -3.70 2.73 9.06
CA ARG A 54 -4.68 3.82 9.03
C ARG A 54 -4.36 4.84 7.92
N PRO A 55 -5.36 5.40 7.23
CA PRO A 55 -5.14 6.36 6.15
C PRO A 55 -4.30 7.58 6.56
N ASN A 56 -4.54 8.13 7.77
CA ASN A 56 -3.85 9.32 8.23
C ASN A 56 -2.33 9.18 8.43
N LEU A 57 -1.79 7.95 8.47
CA LEU A 57 -0.36 7.72 8.59
C LEU A 57 0.40 8.08 7.31
N ILE A 58 -0.30 8.19 6.18
CA ILE A 58 0.29 8.59 4.91
C ILE A 58 0.98 9.96 4.98
N LYS A 59 0.54 10.86 5.88
CA LYS A 59 1.16 12.18 6.08
C LYS A 59 2.61 12.12 6.57
N TYR A 60 3.03 11.00 7.17
CA TYR A 60 4.40 10.76 7.61
C TYR A 60 5.25 10.07 6.53
N SER A 61 4.62 9.63 5.44
CA SER A 61 5.29 8.86 4.40
C SER A 61 6.09 9.74 3.46
N GLN A 62 7.15 9.15 2.93
CA GLN A 62 8.01 9.74 1.92
C GLN A 62 7.74 9.10 0.56
N PHE A 63 7.83 9.91 -0.48
CA PHE A 63 7.76 9.45 -1.86
C PHE A 63 8.85 8.42 -2.18
N LYS A 64 8.52 7.39 -2.97
CA LYS A 64 9.49 6.45 -3.52
C LYS A 64 9.52 6.47 -5.05
N PHE A 65 8.39 6.26 -5.71
CA PHE A 65 8.26 6.29 -7.17
C PHE A 65 6.79 6.37 -7.59
N ILE A 66 6.54 6.53 -8.89
CA ILE A 66 5.20 6.58 -9.50
C ILE A 66 5.05 5.37 -10.42
N LEU A 67 3.86 4.76 -10.42
CA LEU A 67 3.49 3.68 -11.35
C LEU A 67 2.98 4.27 -12.68
N ARG A 68 2.93 3.48 -13.75
CA ARG A 68 2.48 3.91 -15.08
C ARG A 68 1.06 4.49 -15.13
N ASP A 69 0.22 4.16 -14.15
CA ASP A 69 -1.15 4.67 -14.04
C ASP A 69 -1.26 5.95 -13.19
N GLY A 70 -0.14 6.50 -12.70
CA GLY A 70 -0.11 7.66 -11.81
C GLY A 70 -0.21 7.33 -10.31
N THR A 71 -0.36 6.06 -9.94
CA THR A 71 -0.34 5.65 -8.52
C THR A 71 1.01 5.99 -7.92
N VAL A 72 1.01 6.71 -6.80
CA VAL A 72 2.23 7.11 -6.08
C VAL A 72 2.54 6.09 -4.99
N VAL A 73 3.72 5.48 -5.05
CA VAL A 73 4.21 4.59 -4.00
C VAL A 73 4.96 5.40 -2.96
N ARG A 74 4.54 5.28 -1.70
CA ARG A 74 5.13 5.97 -0.56
C ARG A 74 5.45 4.98 0.55
N THR A 75 6.46 5.28 1.35
CA THR A 75 6.86 4.43 2.48
C THR A 75 7.13 5.24 3.72
N TRP A 76 6.99 4.62 4.88
CA TRP A 76 7.34 5.23 6.16
C TRP A 76 7.86 4.14 7.10
N THR A 77 8.90 4.44 7.87
CA THR A 77 9.29 3.61 9.01
C THR A 77 8.91 4.34 10.28
N SER A 78 8.07 3.71 11.12
CA SER A 78 7.66 4.30 12.39
C SER A 78 8.87 4.47 13.30
N PRO A 79 9.17 5.68 13.80
CA PRO A 79 10.32 5.89 14.68
C PRO A 79 10.12 5.24 16.05
N LEU A 80 8.87 5.00 16.48
CA LEU A 80 8.56 4.49 17.81
C LEU A 80 8.62 2.96 17.91
N PHE A 81 8.14 2.26 16.86
CA PHE A 81 8.05 0.79 16.85
C PHE A 81 8.95 0.15 15.80
N GLY A 82 9.51 0.96 14.89
CA GLY A 82 10.33 0.49 13.78
C GLY A 82 9.53 -0.16 12.66
N ASP A 83 8.20 -0.12 12.68
CA ASP A 83 7.37 -0.79 11.68
C ASP A 83 7.53 -0.15 10.30
N ASP A 84 7.62 -0.98 9.26
CA ASP A 84 7.73 -0.49 7.88
C ASP A 84 6.36 -0.49 7.22
N TYR A 85 5.99 0.68 6.70
CA TYR A 85 4.73 0.96 6.03
C TYR A 85 4.96 1.17 4.54
N ILE A 86 3.99 0.73 3.75
CA ILE A 86 3.81 1.08 2.35
C ILE A 86 2.41 1.68 2.14
N PHE A 87 2.35 2.70 1.31
CA PHE A 87 1.13 3.34 0.87
C PHE A 87 1.11 3.41 -0.66
N LEU A 88 0.00 2.99 -1.25
CA LEU A 88 -0.38 3.28 -2.62
C LEU A 88 -1.35 4.45 -2.58
N ALA A 89 -0.98 5.56 -3.21
CA ALA A 89 -1.73 6.80 -3.17
C ALA A 89 -2.12 7.25 -4.57
N ASP A 90 -3.19 8.04 -4.66
CA ASP A 90 -3.54 8.75 -5.88
C ASP A 90 -2.60 9.95 -6.12
N PRO A 91 -2.67 10.61 -7.28
CA PRO A 91 -1.86 11.80 -7.58
C PRO A 91 -2.06 12.97 -6.60
N ASP A 92 -3.22 13.04 -5.93
CA ASP A 92 -3.53 14.06 -4.92
C ASP A 92 -2.92 13.72 -3.53
N GLY A 93 -2.22 12.59 -3.43
CA GLY A 93 -1.58 12.12 -2.21
C GLY A 93 -2.53 11.47 -1.21
N LYS A 94 -3.76 11.12 -1.62
CA LYS A 94 -4.70 10.37 -0.79
C LYS A 94 -4.48 8.88 -0.94
N MET A 95 -4.61 8.15 0.16
CA MET A 95 -4.36 6.71 0.23
C MET A 95 -5.45 5.93 -0.50
N ILE A 96 -5.05 5.10 -1.45
CA ILE A 96 -5.87 4.07 -2.08
C ILE A 96 -5.79 2.77 -1.25
N TYR A 97 -4.57 2.37 -0.91
CA TYR A 97 -4.30 1.16 -0.13
C TYR A 97 -3.05 1.36 0.73
N GLY A 98 -3.00 0.75 1.90
CA GLY A 98 -1.82 0.81 2.74
C GLY A 98 -1.70 -0.37 3.68
N GLY A 99 -0.45 -0.76 3.95
CA GLY A 99 -0.13 -1.86 4.84
C GLY A 99 1.20 -1.67 5.55
N PHE A 100 1.43 -2.44 6.60
CA PHE A 100 2.67 -2.41 7.37
C PHE A 100 3.08 -3.79 7.85
N VAL A 101 4.38 -3.93 8.12
CA VAL A 101 4.98 -5.13 8.72
C VAL A 101 5.85 -4.78 9.91
N TRP A 102 5.85 -5.66 10.90
CA TRP A 102 6.72 -5.56 12.09
C TRP A 102 8.00 -6.40 11.90
N LYS A 103 7.85 -7.64 11.42
CA LYS A 103 8.93 -8.63 11.32
C LYS A 103 9.47 -8.85 9.91
N TYR A 104 8.61 -8.79 8.89
CA TYR A 104 8.92 -9.18 7.51
C TYR A 104 9.37 -8.00 6.64
N LYS A 105 10.21 -7.13 7.19
CA LYS A 105 10.65 -5.87 6.54
C LYS A 105 11.35 -6.11 5.20
N GLU A 106 12.25 -7.09 5.15
CA GLU A 106 12.97 -7.43 3.91
C GLU A 106 12.02 -7.93 2.82
N LEU A 107 11.01 -8.74 3.17
CA LEU A 107 10.00 -9.19 2.21
C LEU A 107 9.12 -8.03 1.71
N LEU A 108 8.85 -7.03 2.56
CA LEU A 108 8.15 -5.82 2.13
C LEU A 108 9.03 -4.99 1.16
N LYS A 109 10.34 -4.89 1.41
CA LYS A 109 11.28 -4.24 0.48
C LYS A 109 11.34 -4.97 -0.86
N ASP A 110 11.40 -6.31 -0.85
CA ASP A 110 11.36 -7.13 -2.06
C ASP A 110 10.06 -6.92 -2.84
N ALA A 111 8.91 -6.85 -2.14
CA ALA A 111 7.62 -6.54 -2.74
C ALA A 111 7.60 -5.15 -3.38
N ILE A 112 8.15 -4.13 -2.71
CA ILE A 112 8.27 -2.76 -3.26
C ILE A 112 9.14 -2.76 -4.52
N GLU A 113 10.27 -3.46 -4.50
CA GLU A 113 11.16 -3.54 -5.66
C GLU A 113 10.52 -4.30 -6.82
N LEU A 114 9.76 -5.36 -6.53
CA LEU A 114 8.98 -6.08 -7.53
C LEU A 114 7.91 -5.19 -8.17
N ILE A 115 7.20 -4.38 -7.36
CA ILE A 115 6.22 -3.39 -7.86
C ILE A 115 6.93 -2.41 -8.79
N ARG A 116 8.08 -1.86 -8.38
CA ARG A 116 8.87 -0.90 -9.17
C ARG A 116 9.25 -1.48 -10.53
N ARG A 117 9.81 -2.69 -10.56
CA ARG A 117 10.21 -3.35 -11.81
C ARG A 117 9.04 -3.70 -12.72
N SER A 118 7.88 -4.00 -12.14
CA SER A 118 6.73 -4.50 -12.90
C SER A 118 5.84 -3.39 -13.45
N PHE A 119 5.80 -2.22 -12.81
CA PHE A 119 4.75 -1.21 -13.04
C PHE A 119 5.23 0.23 -13.14
N THR A 120 6.51 0.54 -12.90
CA THR A 120 7.13 1.78 -13.40
C THR A 120 7.48 1.61 -14.88
#